data_AF-A0A9P5KV72-F1
#
_entry.id   AF-A0A9P5KV72-F1
#
_cell.length_a   1.000
_cell.length_b   1.000
_cell.length_c   1.000
_cell.angle_alpha   90.00
_cell.angle_beta   90.00
_cell.angle_gamma   90.00
#
_symmetry.space_group_name_H-M   'P 1'
#
loop_
_entity.id
_entity.type
_entity.pdbx_description
1 polymer ?
#
loop_
_entity_poly.entity_id
_entity_poly.type
_entity_poly.pdbx_seq_one_letter_code
_entity_poly.pdbx_strand_id
1 'polypeptide(L)'
;MASKPRNNMPEIPDITHLVDQRCFHTLPVYNPPQPFSMSPPEEIAGDLEALYRERFYKHAADLARRQIIETPVEQLRTGDLGLIRRVFDLWTVRQSALIMMRLASLAKEEAKYLDDLLSARYRIASTGQSVVPWKLKLLAVRVQAGGDSQAGIARYYSLARDARSELSAIRRQLRTEDLNETSRETLEAEAHLWSDRLRNLGLYTSTMLVGTKDIKSALELLESMYDDCSNLGSVDPENVPFMGKVAFALGLLYLQIGDTISARQWFKNVEQDEVLRDLGISVCSIADLDWDTAESTLNKIDVSDTASSIPIAVKNNLAVTEIYKGRLNNALKILEELTEAGAITPTLLRNLSILYDLRQDIGKKAKTKLLYALKEQGIKALETYDFL
;
A
#
# COMPACT_ATOMS: atom_id res chain seq x y z
N MET A 1 9.45 -19.34 49.16
CA MET A 1 9.66 -19.26 47.71
C MET A 1 9.47 -17.81 47.29
N ALA A 2 10.57 -17.10 47.06
CA ALA A 2 10.56 -15.67 46.75
C ALA A 2 9.94 -15.42 45.37
N SER A 3 8.93 -14.55 45.32
CA SER A 3 8.38 -14.01 44.08
C SER A 3 9.47 -13.23 43.35
N LYS A 4 9.69 -13.55 42.08
CA LYS A 4 10.53 -12.72 41.20
C LYS A 4 9.95 -11.29 41.18
N PRO A 5 10.77 -10.24 41.31
CA PRO A 5 10.29 -8.87 41.15
C PRO A 5 9.77 -8.70 39.73
N ARG A 6 8.53 -8.19 39.58
CA ARG A 6 8.04 -7.68 38.30
C ARG A 6 9.02 -6.58 37.86
N ASN A 7 9.56 -6.75 36.66
CA ASN A 7 10.52 -5.84 36.03
C ASN A 7 10.11 -4.37 36.24
N ASN A 8 11.04 -3.54 36.73
CA ASN A 8 10.95 -2.08 36.74
C ASN A 8 11.02 -1.54 35.30
N MET A 9 10.01 -1.85 34.47
CA MET A 9 9.89 -1.20 33.18
C MET A 9 9.34 0.21 33.39
N PRO A 10 9.91 1.24 32.75
CA PRO A 10 9.37 2.59 32.83
C PRO A 10 7.92 2.58 32.34
N GLU A 11 7.07 3.40 32.96
CA GLU A 11 5.63 3.44 32.62
C GLU A 11 5.42 3.77 31.14
N ILE A 12 6.28 4.65 30.60
CA ILE A 12 6.26 5.10 29.22
C ILE A 12 7.57 4.66 28.52
N PRO A 13 7.49 4.12 27.29
CA PRO A 13 8.63 3.72 26.49
C PRO A 13 9.69 4.82 26.28
N ASP A 14 10.96 4.50 26.52
CA ASP A 14 12.09 5.34 26.13
C ASP A 14 12.47 5.06 24.66
N ILE A 15 12.27 6.07 23.81
CA ILE A 15 12.60 6.03 22.37
C ILE A 15 13.76 6.95 21.99
N THR A 16 14.53 7.47 22.94
CA THR A 16 15.60 8.46 22.69
C THR A 16 16.64 7.99 21.67
N HIS A 17 16.91 6.69 21.59
CA HIS A 17 17.77 6.09 20.57
C HIS A 17 17.30 6.30 19.12
N LEU A 18 16.00 6.54 18.88
CA LEU A 18 15.44 6.74 17.54
C LEU A 18 15.63 8.17 17.00
N VAL A 19 16.15 9.07 17.84
CA VAL A 19 16.42 10.48 17.51
C VAL A 19 17.90 10.72 17.16
N ASP A 20 18.76 9.72 17.38
CA ASP A 20 20.19 9.82 17.08
C ASP A 20 20.42 10.03 15.56
N GLN A 21 21.30 10.97 15.22
CA GLN A 21 21.73 11.23 13.85
C GLN A 21 22.28 9.96 13.17
N ARG A 22 22.88 9.04 13.93
CA ARG A 22 23.41 7.76 13.44
C ARG A 22 22.36 6.85 12.83
N CYS A 23 21.08 7.05 13.16
CA CYS A 23 19.98 6.29 12.59
C CYS A 23 19.75 6.58 11.10
N PHE A 24 20.31 7.68 10.58
CA PHE A 24 19.99 8.19 9.25
C PHE A 24 21.20 8.20 8.33
N HIS A 25 20.98 7.76 7.11
CA HIS A 25 21.99 7.79 6.06
C HIS A 25 21.80 9.01 5.16
N THR A 26 22.90 9.50 4.60
CA THR A 26 22.87 10.61 3.64
C THR A 26 22.23 10.13 2.34
N LEU A 27 21.25 10.88 1.84
CA LEU A 27 20.60 10.55 0.58
C LEU A 27 21.59 10.71 -0.59
N PRO A 28 21.54 9.82 -1.60
CA PRO A 28 22.38 9.96 -2.77
C PRO A 28 22.08 11.27 -3.50
N VAL A 29 23.13 11.92 -4.00
CA VAL A 29 23.00 13.13 -4.83
C VAL A 29 22.47 12.71 -6.19
N TYR A 30 21.15 12.76 -6.35
CA TYR A 30 20.49 12.60 -7.64
C TYR A 30 20.35 13.97 -8.29
N ASN A 31 21.05 14.17 -9.41
CA ASN A 31 20.92 15.33 -10.28
C ASN A 31 20.11 14.89 -11.52
N PRO A 32 18.76 14.84 -11.42
CA PRO A 32 17.95 14.48 -12.57
C PRO A 32 18.25 15.46 -13.72
N PRO A 33 18.25 14.99 -14.97
CA PRO A 33 18.44 15.89 -16.10
C PRO A 33 17.33 16.95 -16.09
N GLN A 34 17.67 18.18 -16.49
CA GLN A 34 16.67 19.18 -16.82
C GLN A 34 15.71 18.54 -17.83
N PRO A 35 14.41 18.50 -17.56
CA PRO A 35 13.63 19.41 -16.69
C PRO A 35 13.16 18.85 -15.34
N PHE A 36 13.52 17.60 -15.00
CA PHE A 36 13.03 16.93 -13.80
C PHE A 36 13.73 17.41 -12.51
N SER A 37 14.74 18.27 -12.66
CA SER A 37 15.41 18.97 -11.56
C SER A 37 14.58 20.17 -11.10
N MET A 38 13.53 19.90 -10.32
CA MET A 38 12.69 20.91 -9.70
C MET A 38 12.86 20.91 -8.18
N SER A 39 12.94 22.11 -7.59
CA SER A 39 12.86 22.31 -6.14
C SER A 39 11.40 22.59 -5.76
N PRO A 40 10.95 22.21 -4.56
CA PRO A 40 9.62 22.54 -4.08
C PRO A 40 9.46 24.07 -3.99
N PRO A 41 8.27 24.62 -4.32
CA PRO A 41 7.91 25.99 -3.99
C PRO A 41 8.13 26.29 -2.50
N GLU A 42 8.51 27.53 -2.17
CA GLU A 42 8.79 27.94 -0.79
C GLU A 42 7.59 27.72 0.14
N GLU A 43 6.37 27.88 -0.38
CA GLU A 43 5.10 27.70 0.33
C GLU A 43 4.93 26.27 0.90
N ILE A 44 5.43 25.26 0.18
CA ILE A 44 5.30 23.85 0.58
C ILE A 44 6.58 23.29 1.20
N ALA A 45 7.72 23.97 1.07
CA ALA A 45 9.03 23.45 1.49
C ALA A 45 9.12 23.11 2.99
N GLY A 46 8.29 23.73 3.83
CA GLY A 46 8.22 23.47 5.27
C GLY A 46 7.13 22.47 5.71
N ASP A 47 6.20 22.11 4.83
CA ASP A 47 5.06 21.25 5.16
C ASP A 47 5.29 19.83 4.64
N LEU A 48 5.46 18.90 5.58
CA LEU A 48 5.75 17.50 5.28
C LEU A 48 4.59 16.78 4.57
N GLU A 49 3.34 17.11 4.90
CA GLU A 49 2.18 16.51 4.24
C GLU A 49 2.00 17.06 2.83
N ALA A 50 2.21 18.37 2.64
CA ALA A 50 2.20 18.98 1.32
C ALA A 50 3.33 18.42 0.43
N LEU A 51 4.56 18.33 0.95
CA LEU A 51 5.68 17.73 0.21
C LEU A 51 5.41 16.29 -0.20
N TYR A 52 4.83 15.47 0.69
CA TYR A 52 4.51 14.09 0.37
C TYR A 52 3.40 13.98 -0.68
N ARG A 53 2.35 14.80 -0.55
CA ARG A 53 1.21 14.87 -1.48
C ARG A 53 1.63 15.34 -2.86
N GLU A 54 2.48 16.36 -2.92
CA GLU A 54 3.07 16.91 -4.14
C GLU A 54 4.29 16.08 -4.62
N ARG A 55 4.54 14.93 -3.99
CA ARG A 55 5.53 13.91 -4.37
C ARG A 55 6.98 14.40 -4.37
N PHE A 56 7.29 15.44 -3.60
CA PHE A 56 8.66 15.86 -3.29
C PHE A 56 9.29 14.95 -2.23
N TYR A 57 9.33 13.63 -2.50
CA TYR A 57 9.71 12.60 -1.53
C TYR A 57 11.10 12.81 -0.93
N LYS A 58 12.07 13.29 -1.72
CA LYS A 58 13.42 13.63 -1.23
C LYS A 58 13.37 14.70 -0.14
N HIS A 59 12.64 15.79 -0.39
CA HIS A 59 12.51 16.91 0.54
C HIS A 59 11.70 16.49 1.77
N ALA A 60 10.63 15.71 1.60
CA ALA A 60 9.86 15.14 2.71
C ALA A 60 10.74 14.25 3.60
N ALA A 61 11.56 13.40 3.00
CA ALA A 61 12.53 12.55 3.69
C ALA A 61 13.56 13.36 4.49
N ASP A 62 14.15 14.40 3.89
CA ASP A 62 15.13 15.26 4.55
C ASP A 62 14.50 16.11 5.67
N LEU A 63 13.28 16.63 5.46
CA LEU A 63 12.52 17.37 6.46
C LEU A 63 12.13 16.46 7.63
N ALA A 64 11.64 15.25 7.37
CA ALA A 64 11.32 14.26 8.40
C ALA A 64 12.55 13.93 9.25
N ARG A 65 13.70 13.66 8.60
CA ARG A 65 14.98 13.44 9.29
C ARG A 65 15.37 14.60 10.19
N ARG A 66 15.29 15.84 9.69
CA ARG A 66 15.61 17.04 10.48
C ARG A 66 14.70 17.17 11.70
N GLN A 67 13.39 17.06 11.51
CA GLN A 67 12.43 17.15 12.61
C GLN A 67 12.62 16.04 13.66
N ILE A 68 13.01 14.83 13.25
CA ILE A 68 13.35 13.76 14.19
C ILE A 68 14.56 14.17 15.03
N ILE A 69 15.67 14.58 14.40
CA ILE A 69 16.92 14.94 15.10
C ILE A 69 16.73 16.17 16.01
N GLU A 70 15.92 17.13 15.60
CA GLU A 70 15.59 18.34 16.37
C GLU A 70 14.63 18.06 17.55
N THR A 71 14.13 16.84 17.69
CA THR A 71 13.22 16.48 18.78
C THR A 71 13.92 16.57 20.14
N PRO A 72 13.35 17.30 21.13
CA PRO A 72 13.98 17.49 22.43
C PRO A 72 14.04 16.20 23.25
N VAL A 73 15.26 15.66 23.41
CA VAL A 73 15.53 14.39 24.13
C VAL A 73 15.03 14.39 25.57
N GLU A 74 15.12 15.52 26.28
CA GLU A 74 14.66 15.59 27.66
C GLU A 74 13.15 15.42 27.80
N GLN A 75 12.36 15.90 26.83
CA GLN A 75 10.90 15.73 26.82
C GLN A 75 10.49 14.28 26.51
N LEU A 76 11.29 13.58 25.69
CA LEU A 76 11.12 12.15 25.45
C LEU A 76 11.42 11.32 26.71
N ARG A 77 12.44 11.69 27.48
CA ARG A 77 12.75 11.03 28.77
C ARG A 77 11.68 11.25 29.82
N THR A 78 11.01 12.41 29.80
CA THR A 78 9.86 12.66 30.67
C THR A 78 8.59 11.89 30.22
N GLY A 79 8.63 11.22 29.07
CA GLY A 79 7.56 10.35 28.61
C GLY A 79 6.37 11.07 27.95
N ASP A 80 6.60 12.17 27.23
CA ASP A 80 5.51 12.82 26.48
C ASP A 80 5.00 11.89 25.34
N LEU A 81 3.82 11.30 25.54
CA LEU A 81 3.18 10.40 24.58
C LEU A 81 2.86 11.07 23.24
N GLY A 82 2.55 12.38 23.24
CA GLY A 82 2.28 13.13 22.02
C GLY A 82 3.54 13.26 21.17
N LEU A 83 4.66 13.58 21.82
CA LEU A 83 5.97 13.67 21.16
C LEU A 83 6.43 12.31 20.64
N ILE A 84 6.25 11.23 21.43
CA ILE A 84 6.57 9.86 21.02
C ILE A 84 5.81 9.46 19.76
N ARG A 85 4.50 9.72 19.70
CA ARG A 85 3.67 9.44 18.51
C ARG A 85 4.16 10.22 17.30
N ARG A 86 4.46 11.52 17.47
CA ARG A 86 5.00 12.36 16.41
C ARG A 86 6.32 11.81 15.84
N VAL A 87 7.24 11.34 16.69
CA VAL A 87 8.49 10.73 16.22
C VAL A 87 8.22 9.51 15.34
N PHE A 88 7.28 8.64 15.72
CA PHE A 88 6.92 7.49 14.89
C PHE A 88 6.20 7.87 13.58
N ASP A 89 5.38 8.91 13.59
CA ASP A 89 4.76 9.42 12.35
C ASP A 89 5.82 9.97 11.39
N LEU A 90 6.81 10.70 11.91
CA LEU A 90 7.96 11.16 11.12
C LEU A 90 8.78 9.99 10.56
N TRP A 91 9.01 8.94 11.35
CA TRP A 91 9.66 7.70 10.88
C TRP A 91 8.84 7.02 9.78
N THR A 92 7.52 7.02 9.89
CA THR A 92 6.62 6.47 8.85
C THR A 92 6.83 7.20 7.54
N VAL A 93 6.87 8.54 7.56
CA VAL A 93 7.08 9.37 6.37
C VAL A 93 8.49 9.18 5.81
N ARG A 94 9.51 9.14 6.68
CA ARG A 94 10.91 8.90 6.28
C ARG A 94 11.03 7.58 5.52
N GLN A 95 10.49 6.50 6.09
CA GLN A 95 10.56 5.16 5.50
C GLN A 95 9.75 5.07 4.20
N SER A 96 8.53 5.60 4.18
CA SER A 96 7.71 5.57 2.96
C SER A 96 8.34 6.39 1.84
N ALA A 97 8.85 7.60 2.14
CA ALA A 97 9.54 8.44 1.15
C ALA A 97 10.78 7.76 0.55
N LEU A 98 11.57 7.03 1.34
CA LEU A 98 12.70 6.26 0.83
C LEU A 98 12.27 5.15 -0.14
N ILE A 99 11.18 4.46 0.17
CA ILE A 99 10.62 3.42 -0.71
C ILE A 99 10.12 4.05 -2.01
N MET A 100 9.41 5.18 -1.92
CA MET A 100 8.93 5.92 -3.10
C MET A 100 10.09 6.40 -4.00
N MET A 101 11.26 6.68 -3.42
CA MET A 101 12.49 7.02 -4.14
C MET A 101 13.28 5.80 -4.66
N ARG A 102 12.77 4.57 -4.48
CA ARG A 102 13.45 3.30 -4.79
C ARG A 102 14.76 3.09 -4.03
N LEU A 103 14.87 3.67 -2.84
CA LEU A 103 16.00 3.50 -1.93
C LEU A 103 15.68 2.46 -0.84
N ALA A 104 15.12 1.31 -1.23
CA ALA A 104 14.67 0.28 -0.31
C ALA A 104 15.81 -0.35 0.51
N SER A 105 17.01 -0.43 -0.06
CA SER A 105 18.22 -0.87 0.69
C SER A 105 18.55 0.09 1.83
N LEU A 106 18.51 1.40 1.56
CA LEU A 106 18.73 2.45 2.56
C LEU A 106 17.63 2.42 3.63
N ALA A 107 16.37 2.29 3.20
CA ALA A 107 15.23 2.14 4.12
C ALA A 107 15.43 0.95 5.05
N LYS A 108 15.85 -0.20 4.51
CA LYS A 108 16.15 -1.40 5.30
C LYS A 108 17.27 -1.18 6.32
N GLU A 109 18.33 -0.46 5.96
CA GLU A 109 19.43 -0.14 6.87
C GLU A 109 18.98 0.80 8.00
N GLU A 110 18.21 1.84 7.69
CA GLU A 110 17.64 2.73 8.71
C GLU A 110 16.62 2.00 9.59
N ALA A 111 15.80 1.12 9.02
CA ALA A 111 14.79 0.35 9.75
C ALA A 111 15.39 -0.68 10.73
N LYS A 112 16.69 -0.98 10.67
CA LYS A 112 17.38 -1.78 11.70
C LYS A 112 17.37 -1.09 13.06
N TYR A 113 17.42 0.25 13.08
CA TYR A 113 17.39 1.03 14.32
C TYR A 113 16.02 1.04 15.00
N LEU A 114 14.94 0.80 14.24
CA LEU A 114 13.59 0.60 14.80
C LEU A 114 13.47 -0.72 15.59
N ASP A 115 14.39 -1.66 15.36
CA ASP A 115 14.44 -2.96 16.04
C ASP A 115 13.09 -3.72 15.91
N ASP A 116 12.73 -4.56 16.88
CA ASP A 116 11.42 -5.20 16.95
C ASP A 116 10.33 -4.25 17.48
N LEU A 117 9.53 -3.69 16.57
CA LEU A 117 8.38 -2.82 16.87
C LEU A 117 7.24 -3.51 17.65
N LEU A 118 7.26 -4.85 17.76
CA LEU A 118 6.29 -5.63 18.55
C LEU A 118 6.76 -5.87 19.98
N SER A 119 8.02 -5.53 20.28
CA SER A 119 8.62 -5.75 21.60
C SER A 119 7.91 -4.95 22.69
N ALA A 120 7.94 -5.51 23.91
CA ALA A 120 7.41 -4.87 25.12
C ALA A 120 8.06 -3.50 25.39
N ARG A 121 9.24 -3.22 24.81
CA ARG A 121 9.92 -1.92 24.92
C ARG A 121 9.11 -0.75 24.36
N TYR A 122 8.18 -1.00 23.44
CA TYR A 122 7.31 0.02 22.84
C TYR A 122 5.86 -0.10 23.34
N ARG A 123 5.66 -0.70 24.51
CA ARG A 123 4.35 -0.81 25.16
C ARG A 123 4.33 -0.02 26.46
N ILE A 124 3.22 0.63 26.72
CA ILE A 124 2.96 1.32 27.99
C ILE A 124 2.83 0.25 29.07
N ALA A 125 3.55 0.36 30.19
CA ALA A 125 3.60 -0.70 31.19
C ALA A 125 2.26 -0.91 31.92
N SER A 126 1.48 0.15 32.10
CA SER A 126 0.19 0.14 32.82
C SER A 126 -0.94 -0.46 31.98
N THR A 127 -1.05 -0.10 30.71
CA THR A 127 -2.13 -0.57 29.82
C THR A 127 -1.72 -1.74 28.93
N GLY A 128 -0.42 -1.97 28.75
CA GLY A 128 0.12 -2.89 27.76
C GLY A 128 -0.01 -2.40 26.33
N GLN A 129 -0.64 -1.26 26.05
CA GLN A 129 -0.89 -0.78 24.69
C GLN A 129 0.41 -0.36 23.99
N SER A 130 0.50 -0.64 22.70
CA SER A 130 1.65 -0.25 21.88
C SER A 130 1.57 1.23 21.50
N VAL A 131 2.68 1.96 21.67
CA VAL A 131 2.78 3.37 21.23
C VAL A 131 3.08 3.52 19.74
N VAL A 132 3.44 2.42 19.07
CA VAL A 132 3.84 2.41 17.65
C VAL A 132 2.58 2.46 16.76
N PRO A 133 2.47 3.44 15.85
CA PRO A 133 1.37 3.51 14.90
C PRO A 133 1.26 2.24 14.03
N TRP A 134 0.03 1.79 13.79
CA TRP A 134 -0.24 0.60 12.98
C TRP A 134 0.38 0.67 11.57
N LYS A 135 0.34 1.86 10.94
CA LYS A 135 0.93 2.10 9.61
C LYS A 135 2.43 1.83 9.60
N LEU A 136 3.15 2.25 10.65
CA LEU A 136 4.58 1.99 10.77
C LEU A 136 4.87 0.50 10.98
N LYS A 137 4.07 -0.19 11.81
CA LYS A 137 4.21 -1.64 12.01
C LYS A 137 4.06 -2.39 10.68
N LEU A 138 3.04 -2.07 9.88
CA LEU A 138 2.82 -2.67 8.56
C LEU A 138 3.99 -2.38 7.61
N LEU A 139 4.42 -1.12 7.52
CA LEU A 139 5.52 -0.70 6.64
C LEU A 139 6.83 -1.41 6.99
N ALA A 140 7.14 -1.49 8.29
CA ALA A 140 8.36 -2.07 8.79
C ALA A 140 8.49 -3.56 8.45
N VAL A 141 7.39 -4.31 8.35
CA VAL A 141 7.44 -5.74 7.99
C VAL A 141 8.16 -5.96 6.66
N ARG A 142 7.72 -5.30 5.58
CA ARG A 142 8.35 -5.45 4.25
C ARG A 142 9.72 -4.80 4.17
N VAL A 143 9.90 -3.64 4.79
CA VAL A 143 11.19 -2.92 4.79
C VAL A 143 12.28 -3.74 5.49
N GLN A 144 12.01 -4.22 6.70
CA GLN A 144 12.99 -5.01 7.48
C GLN A 144 13.25 -6.38 6.86
N ALA A 145 12.23 -7.01 6.26
CA ALA A 145 12.40 -8.23 5.48
C ALA A 145 13.27 -7.99 4.22
N GLY A 146 13.22 -6.79 3.64
CA GLY A 146 13.88 -6.44 2.38
C GLY A 146 13.07 -6.89 1.17
N GLY A 147 11.75 -6.75 1.24
CA GLY A 147 10.81 -7.17 0.21
C GLY A 147 10.18 -8.53 0.48
N ASP A 148 9.76 -9.19 -0.59
CA ASP A 148 8.96 -10.41 -0.54
C ASP A 148 9.85 -11.61 -0.20
N SER A 149 9.76 -12.06 1.05
CA SER A 149 10.61 -13.12 1.57
C SER A 149 9.89 -13.92 2.64
N GLN A 150 10.40 -15.13 2.91
CA GLN A 150 9.92 -15.98 4.00
C GLN A 150 10.03 -15.29 5.38
N ALA A 151 11.04 -14.44 5.56
CA ALA A 151 11.16 -13.62 6.76
C ALA A 151 10.03 -12.58 6.87
N GLY A 152 9.56 -12.02 5.75
CA GLY A 152 8.40 -11.15 5.69
C GLY A 152 7.10 -11.86 6.08
N ILE A 153 6.88 -13.08 5.56
CA ILE A 153 5.72 -13.92 5.91
C ILE A 153 5.70 -14.18 7.43
N ALA A 154 6.82 -14.63 8.00
CA ALA A 154 6.93 -14.86 9.45
C ALA A 154 6.61 -13.60 10.27
N ARG A 155 7.06 -12.42 9.80
CA ARG A 155 6.78 -11.13 10.45
C ARG A 155 5.31 -10.70 10.35
N TYR A 156 4.63 -10.98 9.24
CA TYR A 156 3.18 -10.77 9.15
C TYR A 156 2.42 -11.69 10.11
N TYR A 157 2.82 -12.95 10.26
CA TYR A 157 2.23 -13.84 11.27
C TYR A 157 2.48 -13.36 12.70
N SER A 158 3.67 -12.83 13.02
CA SER A 158 3.91 -12.23 14.34
C SER A 158 3.03 -10.99 14.57
N LEU A 159 2.85 -10.16 13.54
CA LEU A 159 1.96 -9.00 13.60
C LEU A 159 0.48 -9.40 13.73
N ALA A 160 0.06 -10.49 13.09
CA ALA A 160 -1.27 -11.07 13.26
C ALA A 160 -1.49 -11.61 14.68
N ARG A 161 -0.46 -12.22 15.28
CA ARG A 161 -0.51 -12.65 16.68
C ARG A 161 -0.63 -11.45 17.63
N ASP A 162 0.10 -10.37 17.37
CA ASP A 162 -0.01 -9.10 18.09
C ASP A 162 -1.45 -8.54 18.01
N ALA A 163 -1.99 -8.43 16.79
CA ALA A 163 -3.35 -7.96 16.55
C ALA A 163 -4.43 -8.81 17.23
N ARG A 164 -4.29 -10.15 17.21
CA ARG A 164 -5.19 -11.06 17.95
C ARG A 164 -5.10 -10.85 19.46
N SER A 165 -3.90 -10.59 19.99
CA SER A 165 -3.70 -10.30 21.41
C SER A 165 -4.41 -9.00 21.80
N GLU A 166 -4.25 -7.93 21.03
CA GLU A 166 -4.95 -6.65 21.23
C GLU A 166 -6.47 -6.81 21.17
N LEU A 167 -6.98 -7.47 20.12
CA LEU A 167 -8.41 -7.75 19.98
C LEU A 167 -8.94 -8.58 21.16
N SER A 168 -8.17 -9.56 21.64
CA SER A 168 -8.57 -10.37 22.79
C SER A 168 -8.59 -9.57 24.10
N ALA A 169 -7.69 -8.60 24.26
CA ALA A 169 -7.65 -7.71 25.41
C ALA A 169 -8.85 -6.77 25.43
N ILE A 170 -9.18 -6.15 24.29
CA ILE A 170 -10.36 -5.28 24.12
C ILE A 170 -11.65 -6.07 24.39
N ARG A 171 -11.78 -7.28 23.81
CA ARG A 171 -12.92 -8.16 24.07
C ARG A 171 -13.04 -8.61 25.53
N ARG A 172 -11.94 -8.67 26.28
CA ARG A 172 -11.99 -8.94 27.73
C ARG A 172 -12.50 -7.72 28.49
N GLN A 173 -12.07 -6.52 28.11
CA GLN A 173 -12.56 -5.27 28.70
C GLN A 173 -14.06 -5.08 28.44
N LEU A 174 -14.54 -5.35 27.22
CA LEU A 174 -15.96 -5.29 26.87
C LEU A 174 -16.86 -6.21 27.72
N ARG A 175 -16.32 -7.30 28.27
CA ARG A 175 -17.06 -8.21 29.17
C ARG A 175 -17.12 -7.72 30.61
N THR A 176 -16.42 -6.64 30.96
CA THR A 176 -16.47 -6.06 32.29
C THR A 176 -17.78 -5.28 32.45
N GLU A 177 -18.55 -5.61 33.49
CA GLU A 177 -19.92 -5.09 33.69
C GLU A 177 -19.97 -3.58 34.04
N ASP A 178 -18.88 -3.02 34.58
CA ASP A 178 -18.78 -1.63 35.07
C ASP A 178 -18.53 -0.56 33.98
N LEU A 179 -18.77 -0.87 32.71
CA LEU A 179 -18.48 0.06 31.61
C LEU A 179 -19.64 1.03 31.34
N ASN A 180 -19.32 2.33 31.28
CA ASN A 180 -20.20 3.36 30.77
C ASN A 180 -20.54 3.11 29.29
N GLU A 181 -21.71 3.56 28.83
CA GLU A 181 -22.18 3.40 27.45
C GLU A 181 -21.20 3.96 26.41
N THR A 182 -20.68 5.17 26.63
CA THR A 182 -19.67 5.80 25.76
C THR A 182 -18.34 5.02 25.73
N SER A 183 -17.93 4.45 26.86
CA SER A 183 -16.73 3.60 26.94
C SER A 183 -16.93 2.26 26.23
N ARG A 184 -18.16 1.73 26.21
CA ARG A 184 -18.51 0.51 25.49
C ARG A 184 -18.49 0.75 23.98
N GLU A 185 -19.15 1.80 23.50
CA GLU A 185 -19.16 2.17 22.07
C GLU A 185 -17.75 2.37 21.51
N THR A 186 -16.87 3.06 22.26
CA THR A 186 -15.47 3.28 21.86
C THR A 186 -14.67 1.97 21.79
N LEU A 187 -14.83 1.07 22.77
CA LEU A 187 -14.18 -0.24 22.76
C LEU A 187 -14.74 -1.17 21.66
N GLU A 188 -16.03 -1.09 21.34
CA GLU A 188 -16.63 -1.81 20.21
C GLU A 188 -16.03 -1.31 18.89
N ALA A 189 -15.97 0.01 18.68
CA ALA A 189 -15.32 0.59 17.50
C ALA A 189 -13.84 0.18 17.38
N GLU A 190 -13.10 0.14 18.49
CA GLU A 190 -11.73 -0.37 18.51
C GLU A 190 -11.66 -1.87 18.18
N ALA A 191 -12.59 -2.69 18.68
CA ALA A 191 -12.66 -4.12 18.37
C ALA A 191 -12.95 -4.35 16.87
N HIS A 192 -13.87 -3.59 16.27
CA HIS A 192 -14.13 -3.62 14.82
C HIS A 192 -12.87 -3.22 14.04
N LEU A 193 -12.20 -2.14 14.43
CA LEU A 193 -10.94 -1.71 13.81
C LEU A 193 -9.84 -2.78 13.86
N TRP A 194 -9.66 -3.46 14.99
CA TRP A 194 -8.68 -4.54 15.12
C TRP A 194 -9.08 -5.80 14.34
N SER A 195 -10.38 -6.09 14.23
CA SER A 195 -10.90 -7.14 13.36
C SER A 195 -10.55 -6.86 11.89
N ASP A 196 -10.77 -5.63 11.42
CA ASP A 196 -10.42 -5.19 10.06
C ASP A 196 -8.93 -5.28 9.80
N ARG A 197 -8.10 -4.84 10.75
CA ARG A 197 -6.65 -4.97 10.66
C ARG A 197 -6.23 -6.42 10.51
N LEU A 198 -6.80 -7.32 11.31
CA LEU A 198 -6.49 -8.75 11.24
C LEU A 198 -6.91 -9.37 9.90
N ARG A 199 -8.08 -9.00 9.38
CA ARG A 199 -8.55 -9.42 8.05
C ARG A 199 -7.60 -8.95 6.94
N ASN A 200 -7.22 -7.68 6.96
CA ASN A 200 -6.29 -7.11 5.99
C ASN A 200 -4.88 -7.71 6.07
N LEU A 201 -4.41 -8.14 7.26
CA LEU A 201 -3.16 -8.88 7.39
C LEU A 201 -3.17 -10.21 6.61
N GLY A 202 -4.33 -10.87 6.49
CA GLY A 202 -4.49 -12.05 5.65
C GLY A 202 -4.20 -11.73 4.18
N LEU A 203 -4.76 -10.63 3.67
CA LEU A 203 -4.47 -10.13 2.31
C LEU A 203 -2.99 -9.76 2.13
N TYR A 204 -2.37 -9.07 3.09
CA TYR A 204 -0.93 -8.76 2.98
C TYR A 204 -0.06 -10.01 3.01
N THR A 205 -0.46 -11.03 3.77
CA THR A 205 0.24 -12.32 3.82
C THR A 205 0.10 -13.06 2.50
N SER A 206 -1.09 -13.05 1.87
CA SER A 206 -1.26 -13.64 0.54
C SER A 206 -0.43 -12.91 -0.51
N THR A 207 -0.36 -11.57 -0.48
CA THR A 207 0.55 -10.81 -1.35
C THR A 207 2.02 -11.22 -1.17
N MET A 208 2.46 -11.49 0.07
CA MET A 208 3.84 -11.98 0.30
C MET A 208 4.06 -13.37 -0.27
N LEU A 209 3.10 -14.27 -0.10
CA LEU A 209 3.16 -15.62 -0.65
C LEU A 209 3.31 -15.58 -2.18
N VAL A 210 2.53 -14.73 -2.84
CA VAL A 210 2.63 -14.46 -4.29
C VAL A 210 4.01 -13.93 -4.66
N GLY A 211 4.53 -12.95 -3.93
CA GLY A 211 5.88 -12.41 -4.15
C GLY A 211 6.99 -13.46 -3.99
N THR A 212 6.81 -14.41 -3.05
CA THR A 212 7.71 -15.56 -2.88
C THR A 212 7.46 -16.71 -3.86
N LYS A 213 6.52 -16.54 -4.80
CA LYS A 213 6.08 -17.53 -5.80
C LYS A 213 5.39 -18.77 -5.23
N ASP A 214 4.94 -18.73 -3.98
CA ASP A 214 4.09 -19.76 -3.40
C ASP A 214 2.61 -19.44 -3.66
N ILE A 215 2.23 -19.55 -4.94
CA ILE A 215 0.87 -19.20 -5.39
C ILE A 215 -0.15 -20.17 -4.79
N LYS A 216 0.23 -21.45 -4.60
CA LYS A 216 -0.66 -22.48 -4.07
C LYS A 216 -1.09 -22.15 -2.64
N SER A 217 -0.16 -21.84 -1.74
CA SER A 217 -0.53 -21.46 -0.37
C SER A 217 -1.25 -20.11 -0.31
N ALA A 218 -1.00 -19.21 -1.26
CA ALA A 218 -1.76 -17.96 -1.37
C ALA A 218 -3.24 -18.22 -1.72
N LEU A 219 -3.50 -19.13 -2.67
CA LEU A 219 -4.85 -19.56 -3.05
C LEU A 219 -5.57 -20.23 -1.88
N GLU A 220 -4.96 -21.25 -1.27
CA GLU A 220 -5.54 -21.96 -0.11
C GLU A 220 -5.88 -21.01 1.04
N LEU A 221 -5.02 -20.01 1.32
CA LEU A 221 -5.28 -19.00 2.33
C LEU A 221 -6.48 -18.12 1.98
N LEU A 222 -6.56 -17.62 0.75
CA LEU A 222 -7.64 -16.72 0.32
C LEU A 222 -8.97 -17.46 0.19
N GLU A 223 -8.98 -18.70 -0.28
CA GLU A 223 -10.17 -19.56 -0.33
C GLU A 223 -10.68 -19.83 1.09
N SER A 224 -9.81 -20.22 2.02
CA SER A 224 -10.18 -20.37 3.42
C SER A 224 -10.74 -19.08 4.02
N MET A 225 -10.17 -17.92 3.69
CA MET A 225 -10.67 -16.62 4.15
C MET A 225 -12.05 -16.27 3.56
N TYR A 226 -12.29 -16.63 2.30
CA TYR A 226 -13.59 -16.43 1.65
C TYR A 226 -14.65 -17.34 2.27
N ASP A 227 -14.32 -18.62 2.47
CA ASP A 227 -15.18 -19.63 3.09
C ASP A 227 -15.51 -19.28 4.54
N ASP A 228 -14.53 -18.81 5.30
CA ASP A 228 -14.74 -18.33 6.67
C ASP A 228 -15.72 -17.16 6.72
N CYS A 229 -15.76 -16.31 5.69
CA CYS A 229 -16.72 -15.20 5.62
C CYS A 229 -18.10 -15.64 5.12
N SER A 230 -18.17 -16.65 4.23
CA SER A 230 -19.42 -17.11 3.61
C SER A 230 -20.21 -18.09 4.49
N ASN A 231 -19.53 -18.92 5.28
CA ASN A 231 -20.15 -20.00 6.06
C ASN A 231 -20.82 -19.55 7.37
N LEU A 232 -20.85 -18.25 7.69
CA LEU A 232 -21.45 -17.72 8.92
C LEU A 232 -23.00 -17.71 8.97
N GLY A 233 -23.69 -18.51 8.14
CA GLY A 233 -25.14 -18.76 8.23
C GLY A 233 -26.06 -17.59 7.83
N SER A 234 -25.53 -16.37 7.87
CA SER A 234 -26.04 -15.15 7.28
C SER A 234 -24.80 -14.34 6.89
N VAL A 235 -24.68 -13.93 5.63
CA VAL A 235 -23.60 -13.03 5.22
C VAL A 235 -23.80 -11.73 6.00
N ASP A 236 -22.98 -11.51 7.01
CA ASP A 236 -22.95 -10.24 7.75
C ASP A 236 -22.73 -9.13 6.71
N PRO A 237 -23.62 -8.13 6.60
CA PRO A 237 -23.46 -7.03 5.66
C PRO A 237 -22.09 -6.34 5.75
N GLU A 238 -21.47 -6.36 6.93
CA GLU A 238 -20.12 -5.81 7.15
C GLU A 238 -19.00 -6.63 6.46
N ASN A 239 -19.22 -7.92 6.22
CA ASN A 239 -18.23 -8.80 5.60
C ASN A 239 -18.26 -8.75 4.08
N VAL A 240 -19.38 -8.34 3.47
CA VAL A 240 -19.56 -8.34 2.01
C VAL A 240 -18.47 -7.53 1.27
N PRO A 241 -18.09 -6.31 1.70
CA PRO A 241 -17.03 -5.55 1.02
C PRO A 241 -15.65 -6.22 1.10
N PHE A 242 -15.37 -6.90 2.22
CA PHE A 242 -14.14 -7.64 2.38
C PHE A 242 -14.13 -8.91 1.52
N MET A 243 -15.27 -9.63 1.45
CA MET A 243 -15.44 -10.79 0.58
C MET A 243 -15.23 -10.43 -0.89
N GLY A 244 -15.77 -9.29 -1.34
CA GLY A 244 -15.53 -8.79 -2.71
C GLY A 244 -14.05 -8.57 -3.00
N LYS A 245 -13.29 -8.01 -2.04
CA LYS A 245 -11.82 -7.85 -2.18
C LYS A 245 -11.09 -9.19 -2.26
N VAL A 246 -11.47 -10.17 -1.43
CA VAL A 246 -10.89 -11.52 -1.46
C VAL A 246 -11.20 -12.23 -2.77
N ALA A 247 -12.46 -12.18 -3.22
CA ALA A 247 -12.89 -12.75 -4.50
C ALA A 247 -12.15 -12.12 -5.69
N PHE A 248 -11.99 -10.80 -5.70
CA PHE A 248 -11.21 -10.13 -6.73
C PHE A 248 -9.74 -10.56 -6.71
N ALA A 249 -9.12 -10.66 -5.53
CA ALA A 249 -7.74 -11.14 -5.40
C ALA A 249 -7.57 -12.60 -5.87
N LEU A 250 -8.52 -13.48 -5.57
CA LEU A 250 -8.57 -14.84 -6.10
C LEU A 250 -8.67 -14.85 -7.62
N GLY A 251 -9.57 -14.04 -8.18
CA GLY A 251 -9.71 -13.89 -9.63
C GLY A 251 -8.40 -13.49 -10.32
N LEU A 252 -7.67 -12.52 -9.74
CA LEU A 252 -6.35 -12.12 -10.24
C LEU A 252 -5.30 -13.24 -10.13
N LEU A 253 -5.33 -14.05 -9.07
CA LEU A 253 -4.39 -15.16 -8.91
C LEU A 253 -4.65 -16.30 -9.89
N TYR A 254 -5.91 -16.66 -10.10
CA TYR A 254 -6.30 -17.63 -11.12
C TYR A 254 -5.91 -17.15 -12.52
N LEU A 255 -6.06 -15.85 -12.80
CA LEU A 255 -5.58 -15.27 -14.04
C LEU A 255 -4.06 -15.34 -14.17
N GLN A 256 -3.31 -15.10 -13.09
CA GLN A 256 -1.85 -15.18 -13.09
C GLN A 256 -1.32 -16.59 -13.42
N ILE A 257 -2.04 -17.64 -13.02
CA ILE A 257 -1.72 -19.03 -13.40
C ILE A 257 -2.28 -19.44 -14.76
N GLY A 258 -3.07 -18.58 -15.41
CA GLY A 258 -3.67 -18.82 -16.72
C GLY A 258 -5.02 -19.55 -16.71
N ASP A 259 -5.63 -19.75 -15.54
CA ASP A 259 -6.96 -20.34 -15.43
C ASP A 259 -8.04 -19.25 -15.51
N THR A 260 -8.41 -18.90 -16.74
CA THR A 260 -9.42 -17.86 -17.01
C THR A 260 -10.83 -18.29 -16.60
N ILE A 261 -11.09 -19.60 -16.52
CA ILE A 261 -12.41 -20.16 -16.16
C ILE A 261 -12.66 -19.91 -14.67
N SER A 262 -11.74 -20.35 -13.80
CA SER A 262 -11.84 -20.15 -12.37
C SER A 262 -11.77 -18.66 -12.02
N ALA A 263 -10.91 -17.89 -12.69
CA ALA A 263 -10.85 -16.44 -12.51
C ALA A 263 -12.21 -15.76 -12.74
N ARG A 264 -12.91 -16.16 -13.81
CA ARG A 264 -14.24 -15.60 -14.15
C ARG A 264 -15.31 -16.00 -13.13
N GLN A 265 -15.21 -17.17 -12.51
CA GLN A 265 -16.10 -17.57 -11.42
C GLN A 265 -15.89 -16.68 -10.19
N TRP A 266 -14.64 -16.43 -9.81
CA TRP A 266 -14.32 -15.54 -8.70
C TRP A 266 -14.72 -14.09 -8.94
N PHE A 267 -14.52 -13.56 -10.15
CA PHE A 267 -14.98 -12.20 -10.45
C PHE A 267 -16.50 -12.04 -10.37
N LYS A 268 -17.28 -13.07 -10.71
CA LYS A 268 -18.75 -13.03 -10.53
C LYS A 268 -19.18 -12.86 -9.07
N ASN A 269 -18.37 -13.33 -8.12
CA ASN A 269 -18.63 -13.18 -6.69
C ASN A 269 -18.34 -11.75 -6.17
N VAL A 270 -17.83 -10.85 -7.02
CA VAL A 270 -17.64 -9.43 -6.71
C VAL A 270 -18.94 -8.68 -7.01
N GLU A 271 -19.95 -8.83 -6.15
CA GLU A 271 -21.29 -8.29 -6.40
C GLU A 271 -21.41 -6.78 -6.16
N GLN A 272 -20.65 -6.23 -5.20
CA GLN A 272 -20.78 -4.83 -4.79
C GLN A 272 -20.13 -3.82 -5.74
N ASP A 273 -19.13 -4.25 -6.51
CA ASP A 273 -18.33 -3.38 -7.37
C ASP A 273 -18.40 -3.92 -8.80
N GLU A 274 -19.46 -3.51 -9.50
CA GLU A 274 -19.71 -3.92 -10.88
C GLU A 274 -18.58 -3.52 -11.81
N VAL A 275 -17.98 -2.35 -11.58
CA VAL A 275 -16.86 -1.86 -12.36
C VAL A 275 -15.65 -2.77 -12.20
N LEU A 276 -15.30 -3.12 -10.96
CA LEU A 276 -14.18 -3.99 -10.68
C LEU A 276 -14.41 -5.42 -11.21
N ARG A 277 -15.64 -5.93 -11.06
CA ARG A 277 -16.07 -7.21 -11.63
C ARG A 277 -15.91 -7.23 -13.16
N ASP A 278 -16.48 -6.24 -13.84
CA ASP A 278 -16.52 -6.20 -15.30
C ASP A 278 -15.13 -5.95 -15.89
N LEU A 279 -14.29 -5.17 -15.20
CA LEU A 279 -12.86 -5.06 -15.48
C LEU A 279 -12.19 -6.44 -15.40
N GLY A 280 -12.35 -7.18 -14.31
CA GLY A 280 -11.78 -8.53 -14.17
C GLY A 280 -12.24 -9.50 -15.27
N ILE A 281 -13.54 -9.52 -15.57
CA ILE A 281 -14.14 -10.33 -16.63
C ILE A 281 -13.57 -9.95 -18.01
N SER A 282 -13.38 -8.66 -18.29
CA SER A 282 -12.81 -8.20 -19.55
C SER A 282 -11.36 -8.63 -19.72
N VAL A 283 -10.58 -8.64 -18.64
CA VAL A 283 -9.20 -9.12 -18.66
C VAL A 283 -9.15 -10.63 -18.92
N CYS A 284 -10.09 -11.42 -18.39
CA CYS A 284 -10.22 -12.82 -18.78
C CYS A 284 -10.49 -12.96 -20.29
N SER A 285 -11.39 -12.16 -20.87
CA SER A 285 -11.65 -12.18 -22.32
C SER A 285 -10.42 -11.80 -23.15
N ILE A 286 -9.62 -10.83 -22.70
CA ILE A 286 -8.32 -10.48 -23.30
C ILE A 286 -7.37 -11.69 -23.26
N ALA A 287 -7.31 -12.40 -22.12
CA ALA A 287 -6.48 -13.60 -21.98
C ALA A 287 -6.93 -14.75 -22.88
N ASP A 288 -8.25 -14.88 -23.10
CA ASP A 288 -8.87 -15.87 -24.00
C ASP A 288 -8.76 -15.48 -25.49
N LEU A 289 -8.11 -14.35 -25.82
CA LEU A 289 -8.03 -13.75 -27.17
C LEU A 289 -9.40 -13.35 -27.76
N ASP A 290 -10.42 -13.24 -26.93
CA ASP A 290 -11.76 -12.79 -27.32
C ASP A 290 -11.85 -11.26 -27.22
N TRP A 291 -11.25 -10.62 -28.21
CA TRP A 291 -11.13 -9.16 -28.27
C TRP A 291 -12.47 -8.45 -28.41
N ASP A 292 -13.46 -9.09 -29.06
CA ASP A 292 -14.78 -8.51 -29.29
C ASP A 292 -15.58 -8.41 -27.99
N THR A 293 -15.58 -9.46 -27.16
CA THR A 293 -16.24 -9.38 -25.85
C THR A 293 -15.50 -8.46 -24.89
N ALA A 294 -14.16 -8.47 -24.92
CA ALA A 294 -13.35 -7.56 -24.11
C ALA A 294 -13.67 -6.09 -24.41
N GLU A 295 -13.67 -5.68 -25.69
CA GLU A 295 -14.02 -4.32 -26.12
C GLU A 295 -15.44 -3.95 -25.72
N SER A 296 -16.41 -4.84 -25.94
CA SER A 296 -17.82 -4.62 -25.61
C SER A 296 -18.03 -4.39 -24.11
N THR A 297 -17.36 -5.17 -23.27
CA THR A 297 -17.44 -5.00 -21.81
C THR A 297 -16.73 -3.74 -21.36
N LEU A 298 -15.48 -3.50 -21.80
CA LEU A 298 -14.70 -2.31 -21.40
C LEU A 298 -15.38 -0.98 -21.74
N ASN A 299 -16.04 -0.89 -22.89
CA ASN A 299 -16.75 0.32 -23.31
C ASN A 299 -18.05 0.58 -22.50
N LYS A 300 -18.58 -0.43 -21.81
CA LYS A 300 -19.78 -0.30 -20.97
C LYS A 300 -19.47 0.11 -19.54
N ILE A 301 -18.21 -0.02 -19.12
CA ILE A 301 -17.80 0.33 -17.76
C ILE A 301 -17.91 1.85 -17.59
N ASP A 302 -18.81 2.28 -16.70
CA ASP A 302 -18.87 3.67 -16.27
C ASP A 302 -17.77 3.93 -15.22
N VAL A 303 -16.85 4.83 -15.57
CA VAL A 303 -15.67 5.16 -14.76
C VAL A 303 -15.79 6.51 -14.06
N SER A 304 -16.92 7.21 -14.20
CA SER A 304 -17.13 8.59 -13.72
C SER A 304 -16.92 8.78 -12.22
N ASP A 305 -17.40 7.84 -11.39
CA ASP A 305 -17.34 7.89 -9.92
C ASP A 305 -16.27 6.96 -9.31
N THR A 306 -15.29 6.53 -10.11
CA THR A 306 -14.33 5.49 -9.70
C THR A 306 -12.98 6.06 -9.24
N ALA A 307 -12.24 5.29 -8.43
CA ALA A 307 -10.90 5.68 -8.00
C ALA A 307 -9.98 5.95 -9.20
N SER A 308 -9.13 6.98 -9.13
CA SER A 308 -8.31 7.46 -10.26
C SER A 308 -7.54 6.38 -11.04
N SER A 309 -7.17 5.26 -10.42
CA SER A 309 -6.47 4.14 -11.07
C SER A 309 -7.35 3.24 -11.94
N ILE A 310 -8.65 3.13 -11.64
CA ILE A 310 -9.59 2.25 -12.38
C ILE A 310 -9.83 2.76 -13.81
N PRO A 311 -10.14 4.05 -14.06
CA PRO A 311 -10.28 4.58 -15.41
C PRO A 311 -9.02 4.35 -16.26
N ILE A 312 -7.84 4.47 -15.64
CA ILE A 312 -6.55 4.23 -16.30
C ILE A 312 -6.43 2.75 -16.70
N ALA A 313 -6.76 1.82 -15.80
CA ALA A 313 -6.73 0.39 -16.07
C ALA A 313 -7.70 -0.01 -17.20
N VAL A 314 -8.94 0.48 -17.16
CA VAL A 314 -9.97 0.24 -18.20
C VAL A 314 -9.48 0.72 -19.55
N LYS A 315 -9.06 1.98 -19.67
CA LYS A 315 -8.59 2.55 -20.94
C LYS A 315 -7.29 1.91 -21.43
N ASN A 316 -6.36 1.54 -20.54
CA ASN A 316 -5.14 0.84 -20.94
C ASN A 316 -5.45 -0.56 -21.50
N ASN A 317 -6.35 -1.32 -20.85
CA ASN A 317 -6.80 -2.61 -21.39
C ASN A 317 -7.57 -2.47 -22.70
N LEU A 318 -8.38 -1.41 -22.86
CA LEU A 318 -9.05 -1.11 -24.13
C LEU A 318 -8.03 -0.82 -25.24
N ALA A 319 -6.99 -0.03 -24.95
CA ALA A 319 -5.91 0.22 -25.90
C ALA A 319 -5.18 -1.07 -26.29
N VAL A 320 -4.94 -2.00 -25.35
CA VAL A 320 -4.38 -3.33 -25.65
C VAL A 320 -5.29 -4.10 -26.61
N THR A 321 -6.60 -4.12 -26.37
CA THR A 321 -7.58 -4.73 -27.26
C THR A 321 -7.56 -4.11 -28.67
N GLU A 322 -7.48 -2.78 -28.77
CA GLU A 322 -7.35 -2.08 -30.06
C GLU A 322 -6.06 -2.48 -30.81
N ILE A 323 -4.95 -2.68 -30.10
CA ILE A 323 -3.68 -3.13 -30.69
C ILE A 323 -3.85 -4.50 -31.33
N TYR A 324 -4.39 -5.47 -30.59
CA TYR A 324 -4.57 -6.84 -31.08
C TYR A 324 -5.60 -6.96 -32.20
N LYS A 325 -6.56 -6.03 -32.27
CA LYS A 325 -7.50 -5.91 -33.41
C LYS A 325 -6.92 -5.14 -34.61
N GLY A 326 -5.66 -4.72 -34.56
CA GLY A 326 -4.98 -4.01 -35.64
C GLY A 326 -5.33 -2.52 -35.77
N ARG A 327 -6.08 -1.96 -34.82
CA ARG A 327 -6.52 -0.55 -34.82
C ARG A 327 -5.53 0.35 -34.08
N LEU A 328 -4.28 0.34 -34.56
CA LEU A 328 -3.16 1.03 -33.90
C LEU A 328 -3.39 2.54 -33.69
N ASN A 329 -4.10 3.21 -34.60
CA ASN A 329 -4.40 4.64 -34.47
C ASN A 329 -5.36 4.93 -33.30
N ASN A 330 -6.33 4.05 -33.05
CA ASN A 330 -7.25 4.19 -31.92
C ASN A 330 -6.51 3.93 -30.61
N ALA A 331 -5.71 2.86 -30.55
CA ALA A 331 -4.88 2.56 -29.40
C ALA A 331 -3.96 3.73 -29.04
N LEU A 332 -3.30 4.31 -30.04
CA LEU A 332 -2.43 5.48 -29.86
C LEU A 332 -3.21 6.65 -29.26
N LYS A 333 -4.36 6.99 -29.84
CA LYS A 333 -5.22 8.08 -29.39
C LYS A 333 -5.63 7.89 -27.93
N ILE A 334 -6.08 6.70 -27.54
CA ILE A 334 -6.50 6.39 -26.16
C ILE A 334 -5.35 6.60 -25.18
N LEU A 335 -4.15 6.09 -25.50
CA LEU A 335 -2.99 6.21 -24.63
C LEU A 335 -2.46 7.64 -24.56
N GLU A 336 -2.47 8.39 -25.66
CA GLU A 336 -2.08 9.80 -25.69
C GLU A 336 -3.04 10.65 -24.83
N GLU A 337 -4.36 10.47 -24.97
CA GLU A 337 -5.37 11.16 -24.16
C GLU A 337 -5.19 10.91 -22.66
N LEU A 338 -4.84 9.67 -22.26
CA LEU A 338 -4.51 9.36 -20.87
C LEU A 338 -3.27 10.11 -20.39
N THR A 339 -2.19 10.13 -21.18
CA THR A 339 -0.98 10.87 -20.80
C THR A 339 -1.23 12.37 -20.73
N GLU A 340 -2.03 12.94 -21.64
CA GLU A 340 -2.39 14.35 -21.64
C GLU A 340 -3.26 14.72 -20.44
N ALA A 341 -4.08 13.79 -19.93
CA ALA A 341 -4.82 13.92 -18.69
C ALA A 341 -3.97 13.75 -17.41
N GLY A 342 -2.67 13.44 -17.55
CA GLY A 342 -1.74 13.26 -16.43
C GLY A 342 -1.68 11.84 -15.85
N ALA A 343 -2.33 10.85 -16.47
CA ALA A 343 -2.22 9.45 -16.09
C ALA A 343 -0.96 8.83 -16.70
N ILE A 344 0.06 8.58 -15.88
CA ILE A 344 1.37 8.14 -16.37
C ILE A 344 1.86 6.99 -15.49
N THR A 345 1.47 5.79 -15.91
CA THR A 345 1.98 4.55 -15.33
C THR A 345 3.10 3.96 -16.20
N PRO A 346 4.01 3.14 -15.63
CA PRO A 346 5.05 2.45 -16.40
C PRO A 346 4.48 1.55 -17.50
N THR A 347 3.33 0.90 -17.23
CA THR A 347 2.63 0.05 -18.20
C THR A 347 2.12 0.86 -19.38
N LEU A 348 1.48 1.99 -19.11
CA LEU A 348 0.97 2.90 -20.14
C LEU A 348 2.11 3.46 -21.00
N LEU A 349 3.18 3.98 -20.37
CA LEU A 349 4.34 4.51 -21.09
C LEU A 349 5.02 3.44 -21.94
N ARG A 350 5.07 2.18 -21.46
CA ARG A 350 5.61 1.06 -22.23
C ARG A 350 4.75 0.76 -23.45
N ASN A 351 3.42 0.66 -23.28
CA ASN A 351 2.49 0.41 -24.38
C ASN A 351 2.56 1.52 -25.44
N LEU A 352 2.56 2.78 -25.02
CA LEU A 352 2.67 3.93 -25.91
C LEU A 352 4.03 3.97 -26.63
N SER A 353 5.12 3.64 -25.93
CA SER A 353 6.46 3.56 -26.54
C SER A 353 6.53 2.47 -27.61
N ILE A 354 5.90 1.31 -27.38
CA ILE A 354 5.82 0.23 -28.37
C ILE A 354 5.08 0.73 -29.61
N LEU A 355 3.94 1.40 -29.47
CA LEU A 355 3.20 1.96 -30.59
C LEU A 355 3.99 3.01 -31.38
N TYR A 356 4.75 3.86 -30.69
CA TYR A 356 5.65 4.81 -31.34
C TYR A 356 6.77 4.13 -32.11
N ASP A 357 7.34 3.03 -31.59
CA ASP A 357 8.38 2.28 -32.29
C ASP A 357 7.86 1.51 -33.51
N LEU A 358 6.60 1.05 -33.45
CA LEU A 358 5.92 0.48 -34.63
C LEU A 358 5.75 1.51 -35.76
N ARG A 359 5.77 2.81 -35.44
CA ARG A 359 5.79 3.92 -36.39
C ARG A 359 7.24 4.39 -36.63
N GLN A 360 8.00 3.57 -37.35
CA GLN A 360 9.46 3.69 -37.57
C GLN A 360 9.98 5.12 -37.83
N ASP A 361 9.23 5.94 -38.59
CA ASP A 361 9.70 7.28 -39.01
C ASP A 361 9.44 8.39 -37.97
N ILE A 362 8.57 8.16 -36.98
CA ILE A 362 8.08 9.21 -36.07
C ILE A 362 8.40 8.90 -34.60
N GLY A 363 8.75 7.64 -34.28
CA GLY A 363 8.90 7.16 -32.90
C GLY A 363 9.81 8.02 -32.02
N LYS A 364 11.00 8.39 -32.51
CA LYS A 364 11.94 9.24 -31.77
C LYS A 364 11.37 10.63 -31.50
N LYS A 365 10.71 11.25 -32.49
CA LYS A 365 10.11 12.59 -32.38
C LYS A 365 8.92 12.57 -31.42
N ALA A 366 8.06 11.55 -31.52
CA ALA A 366 6.90 11.38 -30.66
C ALA A 366 7.28 11.14 -29.20
N LYS A 367 8.24 10.24 -28.92
CA LYS A 367 8.79 10.02 -27.58
C LYS A 367 9.40 11.29 -26.98
N THR A 368 10.09 12.08 -27.80
CA THR A 368 10.65 13.36 -27.37
C THR A 368 9.54 14.37 -27.03
N LYS A 369 8.49 14.46 -27.86
CA LYS A 369 7.32 15.32 -27.59
C LYS A 369 6.61 14.89 -26.30
N LEU A 370 6.40 13.59 -26.11
CA LEU A 370 5.83 13.03 -24.89
C LEU A 370 6.66 13.44 -23.67
N LEU A 371 7.98 13.30 -23.72
CA LEU A 371 8.85 13.72 -22.63
C LEU A 371 8.72 15.21 -22.28
N TYR A 372 8.53 16.09 -23.27
CA TYR A 372 8.25 17.51 -23.03
C TYR A 372 6.84 17.77 -22.49
N ALA A 373 5.83 16.99 -22.87
CA ALA A 373 4.48 17.11 -22.27
C ALA A 373 4.47 16.63 -20.81
N LEU A 374 5.13 15.50 -20.53
CA LEU A 374 5.34 14.98 -19.16
C LEU A 374 6.08 16.00 -18.29
N LYS A 375 7.04 16.73 -18.89
CA LYS A 375 7.73 17.86 -18.24
C LYS A 375 6.77 18.95 -17.81
N GLU A 376 5.90 19.41 -18.71
CA GLU A 376 4.97 20.52 -18.43
C GLU A 376 3.98 20.16 -17.32
N GLN A 377 3.63 18.89 -17.20
CA GLN A 377 2.79 18.35 -16.12
C GLN A 377 3.56 18.14 -14.79
N GLY A 378 4.89 18.26 -14.77
CA GLY A 378 5.73 18.25 -13.57
C GLY A 378 5.80 16.91 -12.81
N ILE A 379 6.19 16.96 -11.53
CA ILE A 379 6.28 15.78 -10.64
C ILE A 379 4.90 15.11 -10.44
N LYS A 380 3.81 15.87 -10.58
CA LYS A 380 2.42 15.37 -10.55
C LYS A 380 2.16 14.33 -11.63
N ALA A 381 2.89 14.41 -12.74
CA ALA A 381 2.75 13.52 -13.87
C ALA A 381 3.28 12.12 -13.52
N LEU A 382 4.45 11.99 -12.90
CA LEU A 382 5.04 10.67 -12.61
C LEU A 382 4.27 9.94 -11.51
N GLU A 383 3.29 9.11 -11.89
CA GLU A 383 2.65 8.20 -10.93
C GLU A 383 3.68 7.25 -10.36
N THR A 384 3.46 6.96 -9.09
CA THR A 384 4.15 5.98 -8.27
C THR A 384 4.59 4.77 -9.10
N TYR A 385 5.90 4.58 -9.20
CA TYR A 385 6.42 3.27 -9.58
C TYR A 385 6.04 2.28 -8.48
N ASP A 386 5.17 1.34 -8.81
CA ASP A 386 4.49 0.45 -7.86
C ASP A 386 5.42 -0.21 -6.85
N PHE A 387 5.11 0.03 -5.57
CA PHE A 387 5.26 -0.95 -4.51
C PHE A 387 4.09 -0.80 -3.53
N LEU A 388 2.98 -1.47 -3.86
CA LEU A 388 2.12 -2.14 -2.90
C LEU A 388 1.88 -3.56 -3.43
#